data_AF-A0AA42ZZJ5-F1
#
_entry.id   AF-A0AA42ZZJ5-F1
#
_cell.length_a   1.000
_cell.length_b   1.000
_cell.length_c   1.000
_cell.angle_alpha   90.00
_cell.angle_beta   90.00
_cell.angle_gamma   90.00
#
_symmetry.space_group_name_H-M   'P 1'
#
loop_
_entity.id
_entity.type
_entity.pdbx_description
1 polymer ?
#
loop_
_entity_poly.entity_id
_entity_poly.type
_entity_poly.pdbx_seq_one_letter_code
_entity_poly.pdbx_strand_id
1 'polypeptide(L)'
;MTMTIDELGKKLHSKLDECIDQLKTSKEHFESLKKETETNIEVKLRAAKENVAAKKQEACAAKEKVEELIEAKKAETTEAVADWKANHHLKKLEKRAEHAEKYAEACIVLARYYAVEADVAILEAVAARQDVDNA
;
A
#
# COMPACT_ATOMS: atom_id res chain seq x y z
N MET A 1 -3.99 11.79 21.27
CA MET A 1 -4.52 12.96 20.57
C MET A 1 -5.40 12.41 19.47
N THR A 2 -6.71 12.63 19.55
CA THR A 2 -7.70 12.17 18.57
C THR A 2 -7.54 12.98 17.29
N MET A 3 -7.22 12.32 16.18
CA MET A 3 -7.11 12.95 14.86
C MET A 3 -8.52 13.37 14.42
N THR A 4 -8.68 14.60 13.93
CA THR A 4 -9.97 15.06 13.40
C THR A 4 -10.27 14.41 12.05
N ILE A 5 -11.54 14.39 11.64
CA ILE A 5 -11.95 13.84 10.32
C ILE A 5 -11.22 14.57 9.18
N ASP A 6 -11.02 15.88 9.30
CA ASP A 6 -10.28 16.68 8.32
C ASP A 6 -8.80 16.30 8.26
N GLU A 7 -8.16 16.08 9.41
CA GLU A 7 -6.76 15.65 9.49
C GLU A 7 -6.58 14.23 8.93
N LEU A 8 -7.51 13.33 9.25
CA LEU A 8 -7.57 11.98 8.67
C LEU A 8 -7.71 12.06 7.15
N GLY A 9 -8.67 12.86 6.66
CA GLY A 9 -8.91 13.07 5.24
C GLY A 9 -7.67 13.58 4.52
N LYS A 10 -6.98 14.58 5.08
CA LYS A 10 -5.71 15.10 4.53
C LYS A 10 -4.61 14.05 4.52
N LYS A 11 -4.47 13.27 5.60
CA LYS A 11 -3.45 12.20 5.69
C LYS A 11 -3.71 11.11 4.66
N LEU A 12 -4.96 10.67 4.49
CA LEU A 12 -5.33 9.63 3.52
C LEU A 12 -5.16 10.13 2.08
N HIS A 13 -5.59 11.36 1.78
CA HIS A 13 -5.34 11.97 0.47
C HIS A 13 -3.86 12.08 0.17
N SER A 14 -3.03 12.59 1.08
CA SER A 14 -1.58 12.67 0.86
C SER A 14 -0.96 11.31 0.53
N LYS A 15 -1.39 10.24 1.19
CA LYS A 15 -0.90 8.88 0.88
C LYS A 15 -1.40 8.37 -0.47
N LEU A 16 -2.64 8.70 -0.85
CA LEU A 16 -3.16 8.37 -2.18
C LEU A 16 -2.42 9.15 -3.27
N ASP A 17 -2.14 10.43 -3.06
CA ASP A 17 -1.36 11.26 -3.97
C ASP A 17 0.05 10.69 -4.14
N GLU A 18 0.72 10.26 -3.06
CA GLU A 18 2.00 9.56 -3.14
C GLU A 18 1.92 8.28 -4.01
N CYS A 19 0.87 7.47 -3.84
CA CYS A 19 0.66 6.28 -4.67
C CYS A 19 0.41 6.65 -6.14
N ILE A 20 -0.41 7.68 -6.39
CA ILE A 20 -0.72 8.17 -7.73
C ILE A 20 0.55 8.68 -8.42
N ASP A 21 1.38 9.44 -7.70
CA ASP A 21 2.63 9.98 -8.26
C ASP A 21 3.64 8.86 -8.54
N GLN A 22 3.73 7.84 -7.69
CA GLN A 22 4.53 6.64 -8.00
C GLN A 22 4.04 5.93 -9.26
N LEU A 23 2.72 5.78 -9.43
CA LEU A 23 2.15 5.17 -10.64
C LEU A 23 2.41 6.01 -11.89
N LYS A 24 2.37 7.35 -11.80
CA LYS A 24 2.74 8.24 -12.90
C LYS A 24 4.22 8.08 -13.27
N THR A 25 5.11 8.06 -12.28
CA THR A 25 6.54 7.82 -12.53
C THR A 25 6.78 6.45 -13.18
N SER A 26 6.10 5.41 -12.73
CA SER A 26 6.20 4.08 -13.35
C SER A 26 5.70 4.09 -14.81
N LYS A 27 4.59 4.78 -15.09
CA LYS A 27 4.10 4.98 -16.46
C LYS A 27 5.14 5.67 -17.36
N GLU A 28 5.73 6.77 -16.90
CA GLU A 28 6.77 7.49 -17.63
C GLU A 28 8.00 6.59 -17.88
N HIS A 29 8.39 5.80 -16.88
CA HIS A 29 9.43 4.79 -17.03
C HIS A 29 9.07 3.78 -18.12
N PHE A 30 7.87 3.19 -18.11
CA PHE A 30 7.44 2.25 -19.15
C PHE A 30 7.42 2.85 -20.56
N GLU A 31 6.99 4.10 -20.70
CA GLU A 31 7.02 4.80 -21.98
C GLU A 31 8.46 5.01 -22.47
N SER A 32 9.41 5.26 -21.55
CA SER A 32 10.83 5.41 -21.87
C SER A 32 11.51 4.11 -22.29
N LEU A 33 11.07 2.94 -21.78
CA LEU A 33 11.68 1.63 -22.06
C LEU A 33 11.74 1.30 -23.56
N LYS A 34 10.80 1.80 -24.36
CA LYS A 34 10.77 1.60 -25.83
C LYS A 34 12.02 2.12 -26.55
N LYS A 35 12.81 2.97 -25.90
CA LYS A 35 14.02 3.60 -26.47
C LYS A 35 15.29 3.22 -25.72
N GLU A 36 15.20 2.35 -24.73
CA GLU A 36 16.34 2.01 -23.88
C GLU A 36 17.08 0.74 -24.33
N THR A 37 18.37 0.71 -24.01
CA THR A 37 19.26 -0.42 -24.23
C THR A 37 19.02 -1.50 -23.18
N GLU A 38 19.28 -2.76 -23.55
CA GLU A 38 19.13 -3.93 -22.68
C GLU A 38 19.85 -3.76 -21.33
N THR A 39 21.06 -3.21 -21.35
CA THR A 39 21.87 -2.94 -20.15
C THR A 39 21.24 -1.90 -19.22
N ASN A 40 20.54 -0.90 -19.75
CA ASN A 40 19.81 0.07 -18.93
C ASN A 40 18.56 -0.56 -18.30
N ILE A 41 17.91 -1.47 -19.02
CA ILE A 41 16.73 -2.20 -18.54
C ILE A 41 17.12 -3.12 -17.38
N GLU A 42 18.27 -3.80 -17.46
CA GLU A 42 18.82 -4.60 -16.34
C GLU A 42 19.11 -3.76 -15.10
N VAL A 43 19.67 -2.55 -15.26
CA VAL A 43 19.94 -1.63 -14.16
C VAL A 43 18.63 -1.17 -13.50
N LYS A 44 17.62 -0.82 -14.30
CA LYS A 44 16.29 -0.44 -13.79
C LYS A 44 15.58 -1.61 -13.10
N LEU A 45 15.69 -2.82 -13.65
CA LEU A 45 15.14 -4.03 -13.03
C LEU A 45 15.78 -4.30 -11.66
N ARG A 46 17.10 -4.13 -11.54
CA ARG A 46 17.81 -4.28 -10.25
C ARG A 46 17.32 -3.26 -9.22
N ALA A 47 17.23 -1.99 -9.61
CA ALA A 47 16.72 -0.92 -8.74
C ALA A 47 15.27 -1.17 -8.31
N ALA A 48 14.41 -1.65 -9.22
CA ALA A 48 13.02 -1.99 -8.92
C ALA A 48 12.93 -3.17 -7.92
N LYS A 49 13.75 -4.21 -8.09
CA LYS A 49 13.83 -5.35 -7.16
C LYS A 49 14.29 -4.95 -5.76
N GLU A 50 15.29 -4.07 -5.67
CA GLU A 50 15.73 -3.50 -4.39
C GLU A 50 14.63 -2.68 -3.71
N ASN A 51 13.89 -1.89 -4.47
CA ASN A 51 12.76 -1.10 -3.95
C ASN A 51 11.61 -2.00 -3.45
N VAL A 52 11.26 -3.07 -4.19
CA VAL A 52 10.30 -4.08 -3.71
C VAL A 52 10.79 -4.74 -2.42
N ALA A 53 12.07 -5.12 -2.34
CA ALA A 53 12.63 -5.73 -1.13
C ALA A 53 12.52 -4.79 0.09
N ALA A 54 12.80 -3.51 -0.09
CA ALA A 54 12.62 -2.50 0.97
C ALA A 54 11.15 -2.33 1.37
N LYS A 55 10.22 -2.30 0.40
CA LYS A 55 8.79 -2.15 0.65
C LYS A 55 8.10 -3.42 1.15
N LYS A 56 8.68 -4.58 0.93
CA LYS A 56 8.16 -5.88 1.39
C LYS A 56 8.07 -5.95 2.92
N GLN A 57 9.03 -5.39 3.64
CA GLN A 57 8.99 -5.37 5.10
C GLN A 57 7.87 -4.46 5.64
N GLU A 58 7.69 -3.28 5.03
CA GLU A 58 6.56 -2.39 5.33
C GLU A 58 5.21 -3.06 5.03
N ALA A 59 5.13 -3.81 3.91
CA ALA A 59 3.94 -4.54 3.50
C ALA A 59 3.62 -5.72 4.41
N CYS A 60 4.62 -6.51 4.83
CA CYS A 60 4.44 -7.59 5.80
C CYS A 60 3.92 -7.05 7.13
N ALA A 61 4.52 -5.98 7.66
CA ALA A 61 4.06 -5.34 8.88
C ALA A 61 2.64 -4.75 8.72
N ALA A 62 2.32 -4.17 7.56
CA ALA A 62 0.98 -3.68 7.27
C ALA A 62 -0.05 -4.82 7.17
N LYS A 63 0.32 -5.96 6.60
CA LYS A 63 -0.52 -7.16 6.50
C LYS A 63 -0.82 -7.73 7.88
N GLU A 64 0.21 -7.95 8.70
CA GLU A 64 0.05 -8.42 10.08
C GLU A 64 -0.86 -7.47 10.88
N LYS A 65 -0.65 -6.16 10.74
CA LYS A 65 -1.50 -5.14 11.36
C LYS A 65 -2.94 -5.19 10.85
N VAL A 66 -3.17 -5.41 9.55
CA VAL A 66 -4.53 -5.59 9.00
C VAL A 66 -5.20 -6.82 9.62
N GLU A 67 -4.48 -7.93 9.75
CA GLU A 67 -4.98 -9.18 10.34
C GLU A 67 -5.32 -9.00 11.84
N GLU A 68 -4.44 -8.38 12.62
CA GLU A 68 -4.69 -8.04 14.04
C GLU A 68 -5.93 -7.15 14.20
N LEU A 69 -6.07 -6.16 13.32
CA LEU A 69 -7.20 -5.23 13.33
C LEU A 69 -8.51 -5.97 12.95
N ILE A 70 -8.48 -6.86 11.95
CA ILE A 70 -9.64 -7.69 11.61
C ILE A 70 -10.09 -8.55 12.79
N GLU A 71 -9.16 -9.19 13.50
CA GLU A 71 -9.48 -10.03 14.66
C GLU A 71 -10.00 -9.21 15.85
N ALA A 72 -9.37 -8.07 16.14
CA ALA A 72 -9.86 -7.17 17.19
C ALA A 72 -11.24 -6.58 16.83
N LYS A 73 -11.52 -6.29 15.56
CA LYS A 73 -12.86 -5.87 15.10
C LYS A 73 -13.87 -6.99 15.28
N LYS A 74 -13.55 -8.24 14.90
CA LYS A 74 -14.44 -9.40 15.10
C LYS A 74 -14.79 -9.59 16.58
N ALA A 75 -13.81 -9.48 17.47
CA ALA A 75 -14.01 -9.55 18.92
C ALA A 75 -14.91 -8.42 19.45
N GLU A 76 -14.86 -7.22 18.85
CA GLU A 76 -15.74 -6.10 19.21
C GLU A 76 -17.16 -6.21 18.63
N THR A 77 -17.40 -6.96 17.54
CA THR A 77 -18.63 -6.84 16.74
C THR A 77 -19.81 -7.69 17.24
N THR A 78 -19.62 -8.62 18.19
CA THR A 78 -20.70 -9.54 18.61
C THR A 78 -21.48 -9.13 19.87
N GLU A 79 -20.89 -8.36 20.80
CA GLU A 79 -21.59 -7.90 22.02
C GLU A 79 -21.64 -6.36 22.19
N ALA A 80 -20.72 -5.60 21.58
CA ALA A 80 -20.49 -4.23 22.03
C ALA A 80 -21.42 -3.16 21.44
N VAL A 81 -22.02 -3.36 20.25
CA VAL A 81 -22.71 -2.27 19.52
C VAL A 81 -24.03 -1.83 20.16
N ALA A 82 -24.77 -2.76 20.77
CA ALA A 82 -26.03 -2.46 21.48
C ALA A 82 -25.76 -1.78 22.83
N ASP A 83 -24.84 -2.33 23.63
CA ASP A 83 -24.42 -1.75 24.92
C ASP A 83 -23.72 -0.40 24.74
N TRP A 84 -23.06 -0.16 23.61
CA TRP A 84 -22.41 1.11 23.29
C TRP A 84 -23.35 2.30 23.19
N LYS A 85 -24.48 2.10 22.50
CA LYS A 85 -25.49 3.14 22.33
C LYS A 85 -26.21 3.42 23.64
N ALA A 86 -26.34 2.39 24.49
CA ALA A 86 -26.95 2.51 25.81
C ALA A 86 -26.06 3.24 26.83
N ASN A 87 -24.76 2.94 26.88
CA ASN A 87 -23.88 3.34 28.01
C ASN A 87 -22.89 4.47 27.73
N HIS A 88 -22.90 5.09 26.54
CA HIS A 88 -22.09 6.29 26.20
C HIS A 88 -20.58 6.18 26.58
N HIS A 89 -19.97 5.01 26.36
CA HIS A 89 -18.55 4.82 26.67
C HIS A 89 -17.62 5.50 25.63
N LEU A 90 -17.41 6.82 25.79
CA LEU A 90 -16.56 7.66 24.92
C LEU A 90 -15.17 7.06 24.66
N LYS A 91 -14.49 6.54 25.68
CA LYS A 91 -13.17 5.90 25.50
C LYS A 91 -13.18 4.66 24.61
N LYS A 92 -14.28 3.90 24.61
CA LYS A 92 -14.42 2.76 23.70
C LYS A 92 -14.70 3.28 22.28
N LEU A 93 -15.54 4.30 22.12
CA LEU A 93 -15.83 4.99 20.85
C LEU A 93 -14.55 5.51 20.18
N GLU A 94 -13.69 6.17 20.93
CA GLU A 94 -12.37 6.63 20.46
C GLU A 94 -11.49 5.46 19.99
N LYS A 95 -11.40 4.37 20.76
CA LYS A 95 -10.61 3.19 20.37
C LYS A 95 -11.07 2.56 19.06
N ARG A 96 -12.39 2.43 18.84
CA ARG A 96 -12.92 1.91 17.58
C ARG A 96 -12.63 2.83 16.40
N ALA A 97 -12.68 4.15 16.61
CA ALA A 97 -12.30 5.13 15.59
C ALA A 97 -10.82 4.99 15.23
N GLU A 98 -9.93 5.02 16.22
CA GLU A 98 -8.48 4.82 16.02
C GLU A 98 -8.16 3.51 15.29
N HIS A 99 -8.90 2.46 15.60
CA HIS A 99 -8.76 1.17 14.94
C HIS A 99 -9.12 1.27 13.45
N ALA A 100 -10.30 1.82 13.12
CA ALA A 100 -10.73 1.99 11.74
C ALA A 100 -9.75 2.85 10.92
N GLU A 101 -9.18 3.89 11.53
CA GLU A 101 -8.14 4.74 10.91
C GLU A 101 -6.86 3.96 10.60
N LYS A 102 -6.36 3.18 11.57
CA LYS A 102 -5.17 2.33 11.39
C LYS A 102 -5.37 1.27 10.31
N TYR A 103 -6.58 0.72 10.21
CA TYR A 103 -6.93 -0.26 9.18
C TYR A 103 -6.88 0.36 7.78
N ALA A 104 -7.50 1.54 7.60
CA ALA A 104 -7.47 2.25 6.33
C ALA A 104 -6.03 2.59 5.89
N GLU A 105 -5.20 3.07 6.82
CA GLU A 105 -3.79 3.37 6.55
C GLU A 105 -3.00 2.14 6.09
N ALA A 106 -3.22 0.98 6.72
CA ALA A 106 -2.52 -0.26 6.37
C ALA A 106 -2.94 -0.81 5.00
N CYS A 107 -4.23 -0.71 4.63
CA CYS A 107 -4.71 -1.07 3.30
C CYS A 107 -4.04 -0.24 2.18
N ILE A 108 -3.81 1.06 2.41
CA ILE A 108 -3.13 1.92 1.43
C ILE A 108 -1.66 1.50 1.26
N VAL A 109 -0.98 1.15 2.35
CA VAL A 109 0.41 0.63 2.28
C VAL A 109 0.48 -0.66 1.48
N LEU A 110 -0.48 -1.57 1.64
CA LEU A 110 -0.56 -2.80 0.85
C LEU A 110 -0.80 -2.52 -0.63
N ALA A 111 -1.73 -1.61 -0.96
CA ALA A 111 -1.98 -1.23 -2.35
C ALA A 111 -0.71 -0.65 -3.02
N ARG A 112 0.05 0.17 -2.29
CA ARG A 112 1.35 0.70 -2.75
C ARG A 112 2.35 -0.41 -3.02
N TYR A 113 2.49 -1.38 -2.11
CA TYR A 113 3.39 -2.52 -2.30
C TYR A 113 3.06 -3.29 -3.58
N TYR A 114 1.78 -3.64 -3.77
CA TYR A 114 1.36 -4.39 -4.96
C TYR A 114 1.54 -3.62 -6.26
N ALA A 115 1.48 -2.28 -6.24
CA ALA A 115 1.81 -1.46 -7.40
C ALA A 115 3.30 -1.62 -7.81
N VAL A 116 4.22 -1.59 -6.84
CA VAL A 116 5.66 -1.77 -7.12
C VAL A 116 5.98 -3.22 -7.53
N GLU A 117 5.30 -4.21 -6.96
CA GLU A 117 5.45 -5.62 -7.36
C GLU A 117 4.99 -5.84 -8.82
N ALA A 118 3.90 -5.19 -9.24
CA ALA A 118 3.47 -5.20 -10.63
C ALA A 118 4.51 -4.57 -11.58
N ASP A 119 5.21 -3.51 -11.15
CA ASP A 119 6.26 -2.89 -11.96
C ASP A 119 7.42 -3.84 -12.25
N VAL A 120 7.84 -4.62 -11.25
CA VAL A 120 8.88 -5.65 -11.42
C VAL A 120 8.44 -6.69 -12.45
N ALA A 121 7.22 -7.21 -12.34
CA ALA A 121 6.70 -8.22 -13.27
C ALA A 121 6.65 -7.70 -14.72
N ILE A 122 6.31 -6.42 -14.92
CA ILE A 122 6.31 -5.81 -16.25
C ILE A 122 7.74 -5.68 -16.79
N LEU A 123 8.70 -5.25 -15.99
CA LEU A 123 10.11 -5.14 -16.41
C LEU A 123 10.72 -6.50 -16.77
N GLU A 124 10.41 -7.55 -16.00
CA GLU A 124 10.83 -8.92 -16.32
C GLU A 124 10.26 -9.39 -17.66
N ALA A 125 8.98 -9.10 -17.93
CA ALA A 125 8.34 -9.42 -19.21
C ALA A 125 8.94 -8.65 -20.38
N VAL A 126 9.37 -7.40 -20.19
CA VAL A 126 10.03 -6.59 -21.23
C VAL A 126 11.42 -7.14 -21.55
N ALA A 127 12.24 -7.40 -20.52
CA ALA A 127 13.58 -7.98 -20.71
C ALA A 127 13.50 -9.31 -21.47
N ALA A 128 12.61 -10.22 -21.06
CA ALA A 128 12.43 -11.51 -21.73
C ALA A 128 11.99 -11.39 -23.21
N ARG A 129 11.29 -10.32 -23.60
CA ARG A 129 10.93 -10.07 -25.00
C ARG A 129 12.11 -9.55 -25.83
N GLN A 130 12.97 -8.72 -25.24
CA GLN A 130 14.19 -8.25 -25.90
C GLN A 130 15.19 -9.39 -26.11
N ASP A 131 15.32 -10.32 -25.17
CA ASP A 131 16.14 -11.52 -25.35
C ASP A 131 15.70 -12.35 -26.56
N VAL A 132 14.39 -12.42 -26.82
CA VAL A 132 13.82 -13.09 -28.00
C VAL A 132 14.09 -12.32 -29.28
N ASP A 133 13.97 -10.98 -29.26
CA ASP A 133 14.22 -10.13 -30.43
C ASP A 133 15.72 -10.06 -30.80
N ASN A 134 16.62 -10.32 -29.85
CA ASN A 134 18.07 -10.31 -30.03
C ASN A 134 18.68 -11.70 -30.33
N ALA A 135 17.89 -12.77 -30.36
CA ALA A 135 18.29 -14.15 -30.67
C ALA A 135 18.16 -14.49 -32.17
#